data_AF-R9K069-F1
#
_entry.id   AF-R9K069-F1
#
_cell.length_a   1.000
_cell.length_b   1.000
_cell.length_c   1.000
_cell.angle_alpha   90.00
_cell.angle_beta   90.00
_cell.angle_gamma   90.00
#
_symmetry.space_group_name_H-M   'P 1'
#
loop_
_entity.id
_entity.type
_entity.pdbx_description
1 polymer ?
#
loop_
_entity_poly.entity_id
_entity_poly.type
_entity_poly.pdbx_seq_one_letter_code
_entity_poly.pdbx_strand_id
1 'polypeptide(L)'
;MAKIYVNFREIREANYSLLYIASRADFVKRQIYRCKRELPDDICARYQIGQRLECVCGKVEEVEQRISQLREVVNCCIRQYETAENENSRNARAFL
;
A
#
# COMPACT_ATOMS: atom_id res chain seq x y z
N MET A 1 -30.26 3.62 -1.91
CA MET A 1 -28.82 3.70 -2.22
C MET A 1 -28.24 4.92 -1.53
N ALA A 2 -27.29 4.76 -0.62
CA ALA A 2 -26.60 5.90 -0.01
C ALA A 2 -25.72 6.57 -1.06
N LYS A 3 -25.87 7.88 -1.27
CA LYS A 3 -24.98 8.65 -2.15
C LYS A 3 -23.63 8.73 -1.46
N ILE A 4 -22.67 7.93 -1.90
CA ILE A 4 -21.27 8.04 -1.47
C ILE A 4 -20.70 9.25 -2.21
N TYR A 5 -20.48 10.34 -1.49
CA TYR A 5 -19.78 11.50 -2.02
C TYR A 5 -18.28 11.22 -1.95
N VAL A 6 -17.64 11.11 -3.12
CA VAL A 6 -16.24 10.72 -3.22
C VAL A 6 -15.40 11.96 -3.51
N ASN A 7 -14.59 12.39 -2.56
CA ASN A 7 -13.61 13.47 -2.79
C ASN A 7 -12.35 12.88 -3.48
N PHE A 8 -12.25 13.07 -4.79
CA PHE A 8 -11.14 12.52 -5.58
C PHE A 8 -9.76 13.06 -5.20
N ARG A 9 -9.69 14.28 -4.69
CA ARG A 9 -8.43 14.85 -4.21
C ARG A 9 -7.92 14.08 -2.99
N GLU A 10 -8.80 13.84 -2.02
CA GLU A 10 -8.49 13.03 -0.83
C GLU A 10 -8.11 11.59 -1.20
N ILE A 11 -8.79 10.99 -2.19
CA ILE A 11 -8.41 9.66 -2.69
C ILE A 11 -7.01 9.65 -3.29
N ARG A 12 -6.63 10.66 -4.09
CA ARG A 12 -5.27 10.75 -4.64
C ARG A 12 -4.23 10.91 -3.52
N GLU A 13 -4.49 11.78 -2.55
CA GLU A 13 -3.60 11.98 -1.39
C GLU A 13 -3.44 10.69 -0.56
N ALA A 14 -4.54 9.96 -0.33
CA ALA A 14 -4.50 8.65 0.31
C ALA A 14 -3.71 7.62 -0.51
N ASN A 15 -3.85 7.61 -1.84
CA ASN A 15 -3.11 6.73 -2.74
C ASN A 15 -1.58 6.99 -2.70
N TYR A 16 -1.16 8.25 -2.59
CA TYR A 16 0.26 8.58 -2.37
C TYR A 16 0.77 8.08 -1.02
N SER A 17 -0.07 8.16 0.01
CA SER A 17 0.25 7.67 1.35
C SER A 17 0.41 6.14 1.38
N LEU A 18 -0.37 5.38 0.61
CA LEU A 18 -0.19 3.93 0.45
C LEU A 18 1.19 3.58 -0.11
N LEU A 19 1.70 4.37 -1.05
CA LEU A 19 3.02 4.18 -1.66
C LEU A 19 4.15 4.44 -0.65
N TYR A 20 3.97 5.44 0.21
CA TYR A 20 4.88 5.73 1.32
C TYR A 20 4.91 4.62 2.38
N ILE A 21 3.74 4.06 2.71
CA ILE A 21 3.66 2.96 3.69
C ILE A 21 4.35 1.71 3.13
N ALA A 22 4.14 1.39 1.85
CA ALA A 22 4.80 0.26 1.18
C ALA A 22 6.34 0.41 1.16
N SER A 23 6.87 1.61 0.87
CA SER A 23 8.33 1.83 0.89
C SER A 23 8.92 1.74 2.30
N ARG A 24 8.18 2.16 3.32
CA ARG A 24 8.58 1.97 4.73
C ARG A 24 8.59 0.51 5.15
N ALA A 25 7.63 -0.29 4.68
CA ALA A 25 7.58 -1.71 4.99
C ALA A 25 8.82 -2.46 4.46
N ASP A 26 9.24 -2.17 3.23
CA ASP A 26 10.49 -2.72 2.66
C ASP A 26 11.72 -2.29 3.47
N PHE A 27 11.78 -1.02 3.86
CA PHE A 27 12.85 -0.51 4.72
C PHE A 27 12.94 -1.28 6.05
N VAL A 28 11.80 -1.49 6.72
CA VAL A 28 11.74 -2.23 8.00
C VAL A 28 12.21 -3.67 7.83
N LYS A 29 11.82 -4.36 6.75
CA LYS A 29 12.32 -5.72 6.46
C LYS A 29 13.84 -5.74 6.32
N ARG A 30 14.41 -4.80 5.59
CA ARG A 30 15.89 -4.70 5.45
C ARG A 30 16.58 -4.48 6.79
N GLN A 31 16.00 -3.69 7.68
CA GLN A 31 16.53 -3.49 9.03
C GLN A 31 16.48 -4.79 9.85
N ILE A 32 15.36 -5.52 9.79
CA ILE A 32 15.22 -6.83 10.46
C ILE A 32 16.29 -7.81 9.97
N TYR A 33 16.53 -7.89 8.65
CA TYR A 33 17.57 -8.75 8.10
C TYR A 33 18.98 -8.36 8.54
N ARG A 34 19.26 -7.06 8.68
CA ARG A 34 20.54 -6.58 9.23
C ARG A 34 20.70 -6.97 10.69
N CYS A 35 19.69 -6.74 11.52
CA CYS A 35 19.71 -7.15 12.92
C CYS A 35 19.92 -8.66 13.08
N LYS A 36 19.29 -9.49 12.23
CA LYS A 36 19.51 -10.95 12.23
C LYS A 36 20.98 -11.32 11.95
N ARG A 37 21.66 -10.59 11.06
CA ARG A 37 23.08 -10.84 10.71
C ARG A 37 24.07 -10.40 11.78
N GLU A 38 23.72 -9.39 12.57
CA GLU A 38 24.57 -8.84 13.63
C GLU A 38 24.47 -9.63 14.94
N LEU A 39 23.45 -10.50 15.07
CA LEU A 39 23.24 -11.31 16.26
C LEU A 39 24.01 -12.64 16.18
N PRO A 40 24.75 -13.01 17.24
CA PRO A 40 25.35 -14.33 17.37
C PRO A 40 24.32 -15.46 17.28
N ASP A 41 24.66 -16.54 16.55
CA ASP A 41 23.75 -17.67 16.29
C ASP A 41 23.27 -18.37 17.57
N ASP A 42 24.13 -18.43 18.60
CA ASP A 42 23.82 -19.02 19.90
C ASP A 42 22.74 -18.21 20.65
N ILE A 43 22.81 -16.88 20.60
CA ILE A 43 21.80 -15.99 21.16
C ILE A 43 20.51 -16.11 20.34
N CYS A 44 20.62 -16.10 19.01
CA CYS A 44 19.48 -16.26 18.12
C CYS A 44 18.71 -17.55 18.35
N ALA A 45 19.42 -18.68 18.52
CA ALA A 45 18.83 -19.98 18.78
C ALA A 45 18.22 -20.04 20.20
N ARG A 46 18.97 -19.60 21.22
CA ARG A 46 18.54 -19.66 22.62
C ARG A 46 17.26 -18.88 22.90
N TYR A 47 17.08 -17.73 22.23
CA TYR A 47 15.91 -16.87 22.41
C TYR A 47 14.91 -16.91 21.25
N GLN A 48 15.08 -17.86 20.31
CA GLN A 48 14.23 -18.03 19.13
C GLN A 48 14.06 -16.72 18.32
N ILE A 49 15.10 -15.88 18.31
CA ILE A 49 15.03 -14.54 17.69
C ILE A 49 14.79 -14.69 16.19
N GLY A 50 15.42 -15.68 15.53
CA GLY A 50 15.21 -15.96 14.11
C GLY A 50 13.74 -16.19 13.76
N GLN A 51 13.05 -17.08 14.50
CA GLN A 51 11.62 -17.37 14.28
C GLN A 51 10.74 -16.15 14.53
N ARG A 52 11.04 -15.36 15.56
CA ARG A 52 10.29 -14.13 15.86
C ARG A 52 10.46 -13.09 14.76
N LEU A 53 11.67 -12.89 14.26
CA LEU A 53 11.95 -11.98 13.15
C LEU A 53 11.29 -12.44 11.85
N GLU A 54 11.31 -13.75 11.56
CA GLU A 54 10.60 -14.33 10.40
C GLU A 54 9.09 -14.13 10.49
N CYS A 55 8.50 -14.33 11.68
CA CYS A 55 7.09 -14.06 11.93
C CYS A 55 6.73 -12.58 11.70
N VAL A 56 7.58 -11.65 12.16
CA VAL A 56 7.37 -10.22 11.90
C VAL A 56 7.49 -9.91 10.41
N CYS A 57 8.50 -10.43 9.71
CA CYS A 57 8.63 -10.24 8.26
C CYS A 57 7.41 -10.75 7.50
N GLY A 58 6.89 -11.94 7.84
CA GLY A 58 5.68 -12.48 7.22
C GLY A 58 4.45 -11.59 7.42
N LYS A 59 4.27 -11.01 8.62
CA LYS A 59 3.20 -10.02 8.87
C LYS A 59 3.38 -8.75 8.05
N VAL A 60 4.62 -8.28 7.89
CA VAL A 60 4.92 -7.11 7.05
C VAL A 60 4.58 -7.40 5.59
N GLU A 61 4.92 -8.58 5.07
CA GLU A 61 4.56 -9.00 3.71
C GLU A 61 3.05 -9.09 3.49
N GLU A 62 2.31 -9.64 4.46
CA GLU A 62 0.85 -9.69 4.39
C GLU A 62 0.24 -8.28 4.30
N VAL A 63 0.75 -7.33 5.10
CA VAL A 63 0.31 -5.93 5.05
C VAL A 63 0.68 -5.28 3.72
N GLU A 64 1.88 -5.50 3.20
CA GLU A 64 2.29 -5.01 1.88
C GLU A 64 1.38 -5.53 0.77
N GLN A 65 1.02 -6.82 0.81
CA GLN A 65 0.13 -7.41 -0.18
C GLN A 65 -1.26 -6.77 -0.15
N ARG A 66 -1.82 -6.56 1.05
CA ARG A 66 -3.10 -5.86 1.23
C ARG A 66 -3.04 -4.42 0.75
N ILE A 67 -1.94 -3.70 1.00
CA ILE A 67 -1.72 -2.34 0.50
C ILE A 67 -1.65 -2.32 -1.03
N SER A 68 -0.97 -3.29 -1.63
CA SER A 68 -0.87 -3.43 -3.08
C SER A 68 -2.25 -3.64 -3.71
N GLN A 69 -3.04 -4.55 -3.16
CA GLN A 69 -4.42 -4.80 -3.61
C GLN A 69 -5.30 -3.54 -3.49
N LEU A 70 -5.23 -2.85 -2.35
CA LEU A 70 -5.98 -1.62 -2.13
C LEU A 70 -5.59 -0.55 -3.17
N ARG A 71 -4.29 -0.43 -3.47
CA ARG A 71 -3.77 0.51 -4.47
C ARG A 71 -4.28 0.19 -5.88
N GLU A 72 -4.36 -1.09 -6.26
CA GLU A 72 -4.91 -1.50 -7.55
C GLU A 72 -6.37 -1.07 -7.70
N VAL A 73 -7.18 -1.34 -6.67
CA VAL A 73 -8.60 -0.94 -6.64
C VAL A 73 -8.74 0.57 -6.71
N VAL A 74 -7.99 1.32 -5.91
CA VAL A 74 -8.04 2.79 -5.89
C VAL A 74 -7.64 3.36 -7.26
N ASN A 75 -6.58 2.85 -7.89
CA ASN A 75 -6.18 3.29 -9.23
C ASN A 75 -7.23 2.98 -10.29
N CYS A 76 -7.92 1.84 -10.19
CA CYS A 76 -9.03 1.52 -11.08
C CYS A 76 -10.17 2.54 -10.95
N CYS A 77 -10.58 2.86 -9.71
CA CYS A 77 -11.61 3.86 -9.45
C CYS A 77 -11.23 5.26 -9.97
N ILE A 78 -9.97 5.68 -9.79
CA ILE A 78 -9.46 6.95 -10.33
C ILE A 78 -9.60 6.98 -11.85
N ARG A 79 -9.18 5.92 -12.56
CA ARG A 79 -9.27 5.86 -14.02
C ARG A 79 -10.71 5.90 -14.52
N GLN A 80 -11.61 5.15 -13.87
CA GLN A 80 -13.03 5.14 -14.23
C GLN A 80 -13.65 6.53 -14.11
N TYR A 81 -13.31 7.26 -13.04
CA TYR A 81 -13.79 8.61 -12.85
C TYR A 81 -13.22 9.59 -13.87
N GLU A 82 -11.91 9.57 -14.11
CA GLU A 82 -11.29 10.41 -15.15
C GLU A 82 -11.91 10.17 -16.52
N THR A 83 -12.24 8.91 -16.84
CA THR A 83 -12.94 8.56 -18.07
C THR A 83 -14.33 9.19 -18.13
N ALA A 84 -15.14 9.02 -17.08
CA ALA A 84 -16.48 9.59 -17.01
C ALA A 84 -16.50 11.13 -17.04
N GLU A 85 -15.53 11.78 -16.38
CA GLU A 85 -15.39 13.24 -16.38
C GLU A 85 -15.00 13.78 -17.77
N ASN A 86 -14.10 13.08 -18.46
CA ASN A 86 -13.72 13.41 -19.83
C ASN A 86 -14.89 13.23 -20.82
N GLU A 87 -15.65 12.13 -20.69
CA GLU A 87 -16.84 11.89 -21.51
C GLU A 87 -17.92 12.96 -21.29
N ASN A 88 -18.21 13.30 -20.03
CA ASN A 88 -19.14 14.36 -19.69
C ASN A 88 -18.68 15.71 -20.26
N SER A 89 -17.40 16.04 -20.12
CA SER A 89 -16.82 17.27 -20.68
C SER A 89 -16.92 17.31 -22.21
N ARG A 90 -16.67 16.17 -22.88
CA ARG A 90 -16.81 16.06 -24.34
C ARG A 90 -18.25 16.24 -24.78
N ASN A 91 -19.20 15.60 -24.09
CA ASN A 91 -20.62 15.71 -24.39
C ASN A 91 -21.10 17.15 -24.17
N ALA A 92 -20.74 17.79 -23.05
CA ALA A 92 -21.10 19.17 -22.77
C ALA A 92 -20.61 20.14 -23.87
N ARG A 93 -19.41 19.92 -24.40
CA ARG A 93 -18.88 20.70 -25.54
C ARG A 93 -19.62 20.46 -26.86
N ALA A 94 -20.28 19.31 -27.02
CA ALA A 94 -21.06 19.00 -28.22
C ALA A 94 -22.48 19.58 -28.16
N PHE A 95 -22.94 20.03 -26.98
CA PHE A 95 -24.22 20.70 -26.77
C PHE A 95 -24.10 22.24 -26.68
N LEU A 96 -22.88 22.79 -26.81
CA LEU A 96 -22.57 24.21 -26.94
C LEU A 96 -22.25 24.53 -28.40
#